data_AF-A0A1I3PUM4-F1
#
_entry.id   AF-A0A1I3PUM4-F1
#
_cell.length_a   1.000
_cell.length_b   1.000
_cell.length_c   1.000
_cell.angle_alpha   90.00
_cell.angle_beta   90.00
_cell.angle_gamma   90.00
#
_symmetry.space_group_name_H-M   'P 1'
#
loop_
_entity.id
_entity.type
_entity.pdbx_description
1 polymer ?
#
loop_
_entity_poly.entity_id
_entity_poly.type
_entity_poly.pdbx_seq_one_letter_code
_entity_poly.pdbx_strand_id
1 'polypeptide(L)'
;MSFREPGFSDRQKAAQEARKNLLNKFKSQPGHDDPAVAARRAEREALAAKRAEVKAAREAEKAEQKRIAEEAAAAEAARIAREAEEAIARQAELEAEQKAKRDARYAARKAKRK
;
A
#
# COMPACT_ATOMS: atom_id res chain seq x y z
N MET A 1 -48.40 -6.26 -9.43
CA MET A 1 -49.01 -5.66 -8.23
C MET A 1 -48.51 -4.23 -8.12
N SER A 2 -49.37 -3.23 -8.31
CA SER A 2 -48.99 -1.82 -8.23
C SER A 2 -48.71 -1.43 -6.78
N PHE A 3 -47.56 -0.80 -6.53
CA PHE A 3 -47.22 -0.23 -5.23
C PHE A 3 -47.93 1.12 -5.10
N ARG A 4 -48.90 1.21 -4.18
CA ARG A 4 -49.57 2.46 -3.83
C ARG A 4 -48.65 3.24 -2.89
N GLU A 5 -48.26 4.44 -3.27
CA GLU A 5 -47.50 5.30 -2.37
C GLU A 5 -48.32 5.66 -1.11
N PRO A 6 -47.76 5.48 0.10
CA PRO A 6 -48.47 5.79 1.34
C PRO A 6 -48.78 7.28 1.42
N GLY A 7 -50.03 7.62 1.72
CA GLY A 7 -50.49 9.01 1.83
C GLY A 7 -49.86 9.74 3.02
N PHE A 8 -50.13 11.03 3.15
CA PHE A 8 -49.62 11.85 4.27
C PHE A 8 -50.01 11.26 5.65
N SER A 9 -51.25 10.81 5.80
CA SER A 9 -51.75 10.17 7.02
C SER A 9 -50.99 8.89 7.36
N ASP A 10 -50.66 8.08 6.35
CA ASP A 10 -49.97 6.81 6.54
C ASP A 10 -48.52 7.04 6.93
N ARG A 11 -47.87 8.04 6.32
CA ARG A 11 -46.52 8.48 6.71
C ARG A 11 -46.47 9.03 8.14
N GLN A 12 -47.49 9.79 8.54
CA GLN A 12 -47.59 10.31 9.91
C GLN A 12 -47.76 9.18 10.93
N LYS A 13 -48.64 8.20 10.66
CA LYS A 13 -48.81 7.01 11.50
C LYS A 13 -47.53 6.19 11.57
N ALA A 14 -46.88 5.92 10.44
CA ALA A 14 -45.61 5.20 10.38
C ALA A 14 -44.51 5.90 11.20
N ALA A 15 -44.44 7.24 11.15
CA ALA A 15 -43.49 8.02 11.95
C ALA A 15 -43.80 7.93 13.46
N GLN A 16 -45.07 7.97 13.86
CA GLN A 16 -45.47 7.79 15.26
C GLN A 16 -45.18 6.38 15.77
N GLU A 17 -45.47 5.35 14.97
CA GLU A 17 -45.15 3.96 15.28
C GLU A 17 -43.65 3.73 15.39
N ALA A 18 -42.84 4.30 14.47
CA ALA A 18 -41.38 4.23 14.54
C ALA A 18 -40.84 4.84 15.84
N ARG A 19 -41.36 5.99 16.27
CA ARG A 19 -40.99 6.63 17.55
C ARG A 19 -41.41 5.77 18.74
N LYS A 20 -42.62 5.21 18.73
CA LYS A 20 -43.10 4.31 19.78
C LYS A 20 -42.24 3.05 19.87
N ASN A 21 -41.87 2.47 18.73
CA ASN A 21 -41.02 1.28 18.64
C ASN A 21 -39.59 1.56 19.15
N LEU A 22 -39.02 2.71 18.83
CA LEU A 22 -37.73 3.16 19.37
C LEU A 22 -37.77 3.27 20.90
N LEU A 23 -38.80 3.92 21.46
CA LEU A 23 -38.97 4.05 22.90
C LEU A 23 -39.16 2.69 23.58
N ASN A 24 -39.98 1.82 23.00
CA ASN A 24 -40.19 0.47 23.52
C ASN A 24 -38.89 -0.34 23.50
N LYS A 25 -38.11 -0.27 22.41
CA LYS A 25 -36.80 -0.92 22.31
C LYS A 25 -35.83 -0.44 23.36
N PHE A 26 -35.80 0.87 23.64
CA PHE A 26 -34.96 1.45 24.68
C PHE A 26 -35.38 0.98 26.07
N LYS A 27 -36.70 0.98 26.35
CA LYS A 27 -37.24 0.49 27.63
C LYS A 27 -37.05 -1.01 27.85
N SER A 28 -37.09 -1.81 26.78
CA SER A 28 -36.90 -3.26 26.84
C SER A 28 -35.44 -3.69 26.78
N GLN A 29 -34.51 -2.75 26.56
CA GLN A 29 -33.11 -3.07 26.46
C GLN A 29 -32.57 -3.43 27.85
N PRO A 30 -31.84 -4.55 28.00
CA PRO A 30 -31.25 -4.89 29.28
C PRO A 30 -30.30 -3.79 29.75
N GLY A 31 -30.31 -3.52 31.04
CA GLY A 31 -29.44 -2.51 31.66
C GLY A 31 -27.97 -2.82 31.49
N HIS A 32 -27.11 -1.86 31.82
CA HIS A 32 -25.66 -2.05 31.73
C HIS A 32 -25.16 -3.19 32.63
N ASP A 33 -25.80 -3.35 33.78
CA ASP A 33 -25.45 -4.35 34.79
C ASP A 33 -26.09 -5.73 34.52
N ASP A 34 -26.78 -5.90 33.39
CA ASP A 34 -27.29 -7.19 32.99
C ASP A 34 -26.12 -8.14 32.66
N PRO A 35 -26.06 -9.33 33.26
CA PRO A 35 -24.92 -10.25 33.11
C PRO A 35 -24.70 -10.69 31.65
N ALA A 36 -25.76 -10.78 30.84
CA ALA A 36 -25.64 -11.12 29.42
C ALA A 36 -25.12 -9.96 28.57
N VAL A 37 -25.31 -8.70 28.99
CA VAL A 37 -24.70 -7.53 28.35
C VAL A 37 -23.23 -7.43 28.75
N ALA A 38 -22.90 -7.65 30.02
CA ALA A 38 -21.53 -7.68 30.52
C ALA A 38 -20.69 -8.76 29.84
N ALA A 39 -21.23 -9.98 29.69
CA ALA A 39 -20.56 -11.08 28.97
C ALA A 39 -20.28 -10.72 27.51
N ARG A 40 -21.27 -10.18 26.79
CA ARG A 40 -21.08 -9.72 25.39
C ARG A 40 -20.06 -8.60 25.26
N ARG A 41 -19.97 -7.70 26.25
CA ARG A 41 -18.96 -6.64 26.28
C ARG A 41 -17.57 -7.24 26.48
N ALA A 42 -17.40 -8.12 27.46
CA ALA A 42 -16.15 -8.81 27.72
C ALA A 42 -15.65 -9.61 26.50
N GLU A 43 -16.55 -10.33 25.81
CA GLU A 43 -16.22 -11.05 24.58
C GLU A 43 -15.73 -10.12 23.46
N ARG A 44 -16.39 -8.98 23.27
CA ARG A 44 -15.99 -7.98 22.28
C ARG A 44 -14.65 -7.33 22.62
N GLU A 45 -14.42 -7.02 23.89
CA GLU A 45 -13.15 -6.47 24.37
C GLU A 45 -12.02 -7.48 24.21
N ALA A 46 -12.23 -8.75 24.53
CA ALA A 46 -11.26 -9.82 24.30
C ALA A 46 -10.94 -10.00 22.80
N LEU A 47 -11.95 -9.94 21.94
CA LEU A 47 -11.75 -10.01 20.48
C LEU A 47 -11.01 -8.77 19.95
N ALA A 48 -11.32 -7.58 20.48
CA ALA A 48 -10.64 -6.34 20.12
C ALA A 48 -9.15 -6.37 20.53
N ALA A 49 -8.86 -6.86 21.74
CA ALA A 49 -7.49 -7.04 22.21
C ALA A 49 -6.69 -8.00 21.31
N LYS A 50 -7.24 -9.18 21.01
CA LYS A 50 -6.61 -10.14 20.07
C LYS A 50 -6.36 -9.54 18.69
N ARG A 51 -7.31 -8.76 18.17
CA ARG A 51 -7.15 -8.07 16.88
C ARG A 51 -6.08 -6.99 16.94
N ALA A 52 -5.97 -6.26 18.05
CA ALA A 52 -4.94 -5.24 18.24
C ALA A 52 -3.54 -5.88 18.27
N GLU A 53 -3.37 -6.99 18.99
CA GLU A 53 -2.12 -7.75 19.04
C GLU A 53 -1.69 -8.25 17.65
N VAL A 54 -2.62 -8.87 16.91
CA VAL A 54 -2.33 -9.36 15.55
C VAL A 54 -1.99 -8.22 14.59
N LYS A 55 -2.65 -7.06 14.73
CA LYS A 55 -2.32 -5.88 13.92
C LYS A 55 -0.92 -5.35 14.24
N ALA A 56 -0.58 -5.22 15.52
CA ALA A 56 0.73 -4.75 15.94
C ALA A 56 1.86 -5.66 15.41
N ALA A 57 1.68 -6.99 15.49
CA ALA A 57 2.64 -7.94 14.94
C ALA A 57 2.82 -7.79 13.42
N ARG A 58 1.71 -7.66 12.67
CA ARG A 58 1.76 -7.46 11.22
C ARG A 58 2.35 -6.12 10.81
N GLU A 59 2.13 -5.07 11.58
CA GLU A 59 2.71 -3.75 11.32
C GLU A 59 4.23 -3.76 11.52
N ALA A 60 4.72 -4.45 12.56
CA ALA A 60 6.14 -4.65 12.77
C ALA A 60 6.79 -5.43 11.60
N GLU A 61 6.19 -6.54 11.18
CA GLU A 61 6.68 -7.34 10.05
C GLU A 61 6.71 -6.52 8.75
N LYS A 62 5.65 -5.76 8.47
CA LYS A 62 5.60 -4.88 7.29
C LYS A 62 6.64 -3.78 7.33
N ALA A 63 6.93 -3.22 8.51
CA ALA A 63 7.96 -2.19 8.65
C ALA A 63 9.35 -2.76 8.35
N GLU A 64 9.63 -3.98 8.81
CA GLU A 64 10.89 -4.68 8.50
C GLU A 64 10.99 -5.01 7.00
N GLN A 65 9.95 -5.59 6.40
CA GLN A 65 9.93 -5.90 4.97
C GLN A 65 10.13 -4.65 4.11
N LYS A 66 9.55 -3.51 4.49
CA LYS A 66 9.77 -2.24 3.80
C LYS A 66 11.22 -1.79 3.88
N ARG A 67 11.86 -1.89 5.05
CA ARG A 67 13.29 -1.56 5.20
C ARG A 67 14.17 -2.43 4.32
N ILE A 68 13.94 -3.74 4.30
CA ILE A 68 14.69 -4.67 3.45
C ILE A 68 14.48 -4.34 1.97
N ALA A 69 13.25 -4.04 1.55
CA ALA A 69 12.94 -3.67 0.17
C ALA A 69 13.58 -2.34 -0.24
N GLU A 70 13.57 -1.33 0.65
CA GLU A 70 14.22 -0.04 0.42
C GLU A 70 15.75 -0.20 0.32
N GLU A 71 16.36 -1.01 1.18
CA GLU A 71 17.79 -1.30 1.13
C GLU A 71 18.17 -2.06 -0.15
N ALA A 72 17.37 -3.06 -0.54
CA ALA A 72 17.57 -3.79 -1.79
C ALA A 72 17.46 -2.88 -3.01
N ALA A 73 16.44 -2.00 -3.04
CA ALA A 73 16.26 -1.04 -4.12
C ALA A 73 17.42 -0.03 -4.21
N ALA A 74 17.93 0.44 -3.05
CA ALA A 74 19.09 1.32 -3.00
C ALA A 74 20.36 0.61 -3.50
N ALA A 75 20.57 -0.64 -3.11
CA ALA A 75 21.70 -1.45 -3.56
C ALA A 75 21.64 -1.72 -5.08
N GLU A 76 20.45 -2.03 -5.61
CA GLU A 76 20.25 -2.24 -7.04
C GLU A 76 20.50 -0.94 -7.83
N ALA A 77 19.97 0.19 -7.38
CA ALA A 77 20.22 1.49 -8.00
C ALA A 77 21.72 1.83 -8.02
N ALA A 78 22.44 1.56 -6.93
CA ALA A 78 23.89 1.75 -6.86
C ALA A 78 24.65 0.84 -7.83
N ARG A 79 24.20 -0.41 -8.01
CA ARG A 79 24.78 -1.33 -9.01
C ARG A 79 24.57 -0.84 -10.42
N ILE A 80 23.35 -0.43 -10.77
CA ILE A 80 23.01 0.08 -12.11
C ILE A 80 23.86 1.33 -12.42
N ALA A 81 24.03 2.23 -11.45
CA ALA A 81 24.87 3.42 -11.63
C ALA A 81 26.33 3.05 -11.94
N ARG A 82 26.91 2.11 -11.18
CA ARG A 82 28.29 1.62 -11.43
C ARG A 82 28.42 0.93 -12.78
N GLU A 83 27.47 0.07 -13.13
CA GLU A 83 27.48 -0.63 -14.43
C GLU A 83 27.36 0.36 -15.60
N ALA A 84 26.60 1.44 -15.45
CA ALA A 84 26.53 2.52 -16.43
C ALA A 84 27.86 3.29 -16.55
N GLU A 85 28.50 3.64 -15.44
CA GLU A 85 29.82 4.28 -15.44
C GLU A 85 30.88 3.39 -16.10
N GLU A 86 30.91 2.11 -15.77
CA GLU A 86 31.81 1.12 -16.39
C GLU A 86 31.53 0.92 -17.88
N ALA A 87 30.27 0.98 -18.31
CA ALA A 87 29.92 0.92 -19.72
C ALA A 87 30.42 2.16 -20.48
N ILE A 88 30.28 3.35 -19.90
CA ILE A 88 30.81 4.60 -20.49
C ILE A 88 32.33 4.54 -20.58
N ALA A 89 33.01 4.09 -19.51
CA ALA A 89 34.47 3.95 -19.51
C ALA A 89 34.95 2.99 -20.61
N ARG A 90 34.31 1.82 -20.74
CA ARG A 90 34.62 0.85 -21.80
C ARG A 90 34.38 1.42 -23.19
N GLN A 91 33.31 2.18 -23.39
CA GLN A 91 33.05 2.84 -24.67
C GLN A 91 34.14 3.86 -25.01
N ALA A 92 34.56 4.68 -24.05
CA ALA A 92 35.63 5.65 -24.24
C ALA A 92 36.97 4.97 -24.60
N GLU A 93 37.30 3.84 -23.97
CA GLU A 93 38.49 3.05 -24.31
C GLU A 93 38.42 2.50 -25.75
N LEU A 94 37.28 1.93 -26.14
CA LEU A 94 37.09 1.42 -27.50
C LEU A 94 37.20 2.52 -28.56
N GLU A 95 36.64 3.71 -28.29
CA GLU A 95 36.76 4.86 -29.18
C GLU A 95 38.21 5.36 -29.30
N ALA A 96 38.95 5.39 -28.19
CA ALA A 96 40.36 5.75 -28.17
C ALA A 96 41.20 4.74 -28.99
N GLU A 97 40.96 3.44 -28.84
CA GLU A 97 41.61 2.42 -29.65
C GLU A 97 41.29 2.55 -31.14
N GLN A 98 40.02 2.79 -31.49
CA GLN A 98 39.61 2.97 -32.87
C GLN A 98 40.24 4.22 -33.49
N LYS A 99 40.36 5.30 -32.72
CA LYS A 99 41.07 6.52 -33.13
C LYS A 99 42.56 6.23 -33.36
N ALA A 100 43.23 5.56 -32.42
CA ALA A 100 44.63 5.18 -32.57
C ALA A 100 44.87 4.32 -33.83
N LYS A 101 43.98 3.35 -34.10
CA LYS A 101 44.02 2.52 -35.32
C LYS A 101 43.82 3.37 -36.59
N ARG A 102 42.89 4.34 -36.58
CA ARG A 102 42.68 5.27 -37.70
C ARG A 102 43.90 6.16 -37.95
N ASP A 103 44.47 6.72 -36.89
CA ASP A 103 45.64 7.60 -36.97
C ASP A 103 46.87 6.85 -37.49
N ALA A 104 47.09 5.61 -37.06
CA ALA A 104 48.15 4.74 -37.59
C ALA A 104 47.97 4.46 -39.10
N ARG A 105 46.74 4.17 -39.54
CA ARG A 105 46.43 3.99 -40.98
C ARG A 105 46.69 5.26 -41.78
N TYR A 106 46.30 6.42 -41.24
CA TYR A 106 46.51 7.70 -41.89
C TYR A 106 48.00 8.03 -42.02
N ALA A 107 48.78 7.81 -40.95
CA ALA A 107 50.23 7.97 -40.96
C ALA A 107 50.91 7.06 -42.00
N ALA A 108 50.54 5.78 -42.06
CA ALA A 108 51.06 4.84 -43.06
C ALA A 108 50.72 5.27 -44.51
N ARG A 109 49.49 5.73 -44.75
CA ARG A 109 49.08 6.24 -46.08
C ARG A 109 49.86 7.51 -46.46
N LYS A 110 50.09 8.41 -45.52
CA LYS A 110 50.87 9.64 -45.74
C LYS A 110 52.33 9.31 -46.06
N ALA A 111 52.93 8.36 -45.33
CA ALA A 111 54.29 7.90 -45.58
C ALA A 111 54.46 7.28 -46.98
N LYS A 112 53.44 6.57 -47.49
CA LYS A 112 53.46 6.00 -48.86
C LYS A 112 53.26 7.03 -49.99
N ARG A 113 52.72 8.21 -49.67
CA ARG A 113 52.47 9.29 -50.63
C ARG A 113 53.64 10.29 -50.77
N LYS A 114 54.62 10.20 -49.87
CA LYS A 114 55.88 10.93 -49.93
C LYS A 114 56.91 10.04 -50.62
#